data_AF-A0A832LEN5-F1
#
_entry.id   AF-A0A832LEN5-F1
#
_cell.length_a   1.000
_cell.length_b   1.000
_cell.length_c   1.000
_cell.angle_alpha   90.00
_cell.angle_beta   90.00
_cell.angle_gamma   90.00
#
_symmetry.space_group_name_H-M   'P 1'
#
loop_
_entity.id
_entity.type
_entity.pdbx_description
1 polymer ?
#
loop_
_entity_poly.entity_id
_entity_poly.type
_entity_poly.pdbx_seq_one_letter_code
_entity_poly.pdbx_strand_id
1 'polypeptide(L)' 'MSEKTGYVVVFGCKRCGKCKGVCPVDAIYEENELAKIDSKKCILCMKCIDECTNKSIIYME' A
#
# COMPACT_ATOMS: atom_id res chain seq x y z
N MET A 1 8.41 18.57 12.93
CA MET A 1 7.39 18.25 11.91
C MET A 1 7.50 16.76 11.63
N SER A 2 6.49 16.03 12.10
CA SER A 2 6.24 14.59 12.14
C SER A 2 7.22 13.66 11.40
N GLU A 3 8.05 12.98 12.19
CA GLU A 3 8.81 11.79 11.79
C GLU A 3 7.79 10.68 11.52
N LYS A 4 7.36 10.50 10.26
CA LYS A 4 6.62 9.29 9.87
C LYS A 4 7.62 8.13 9.89
N THR A 5 7.82 7.52 11.05
CA THR A 5 8.71 6.37 11.28
C THR A 5 8.13 5.07 10.69
N GLY A 6 7.38 5.12 9.59
CA GLY A 6 6.89 3.91 8.98
C GLY A 6 6.13 4.12 7.68
N TYR A 7 6.25 3.14 6.79
CA TYR A 7 5.67 3.16 5.46
C TYR A 7 5.23 1.77 5.03
N VAL A 8 4.26 1.74 4.13
CA VAL A 8 3.71 0.48 3.60
C VAL A 8 4.43 0.16 2.29
N VAL A 9 4.97 -1.05 2.17
CA VAL A 9 5.57 -1.55 0.93
C VAL A 9 4.82 -2.75 0.42
N VAL A 10 4.95 -2.97 -0.89
CA VAL A 10 4.36 -4.12 -1.57
C VAL A 10 5.48 -5.05 -2.00
N PHE A 11 5.38 -6.32 -1.63
CA PHE A 11 6.31 -7.38 -1.98
C PHE A 11 5.55 -8.60 -2.50
N GLY A 12 5.91 -9.10 -3.68
CA GLY A 12 5.23 -10.27 -4.27
C GLY A 12 3.80 -10.00 -4.75
N CYS A 13 3.50 -8.77 -5.21
CA CYS A 13 2.19 -8.41 -5.73
C CYS A 13 1.73 -9.35 -6.85
N LYS A 14 0.49 -9.85 -6.76
CA LYS A 14 -0.16 -10.68 -7.80
C LYS A 14 -1.06 -9.90 -8.76
N ARG A 15 -0.97 -8.56 -8.75
CA ARG A 15 -1.72 -7.66 -9.65
C ARG A 15 -3.25 -7.86 -9.61
N CYS A 16 -3.80 -8.18 -8.45
CA CYS A 16 -5.24 -8.41 -8.28
C CYS A 16 -6.10 -7.13 -8.24
N GLY A 17 -5.48 -5.95 -8.10
CA GLY A 17 -6.17 -4.64 -8.15
C GLY A 17 -7.04 -4.28 -6.94
N LYS A 18 -7.35 -5.21 -6.04
CA LYS A 18 -8.27 -4.99 -4.90
C LYS A 18 -7.82 -3.86 -3.97
N CYS A 19 -6.52 -3.81 -3.65
CA CYS A 19 -5.97 -2.81 -2.73
C CYS A 19 -6.20 -1.36 -3.23
N LYS A 20 -6.19 -1.13 -4.54
CA LYS A 20 -6.42 0.19 -5.14
C LYS A 20 -7.86 0.67 -4.89
N GLY A 21 -8.84 -0.23 -5.05
CA GLY A 21 -10.26 0.10 -4.86
C GLY A 21 -10.64 0.44 -3.41
N VAL A 22 -9.91 -0.09 -2.42
CA VAL A 22 -10.18 0.16 -1.00
C VAL A 22 -9.41 1.36 -0.43
N CYS A 23 -8.46 1.91 -1.19
CA CYS A 23 -7.65 3.02 -0.74
C CYS A 23 -8.46 4.32 -0.77
N PRO A 24 -8.76 4.96 0.39
CA PRO A 24 -9.62 6.13 0.43
C PRO A 24 -8.96 7.40 -0.15
N VAL A 25 -7.64 7.38 -0.30
CA VAL A 25 -6.82 8.51 -0.74
C VAL A 25 -6.11 8.23 -2.06
N ASP A 26 -6.44 7.11 -2.72
CA ASP A 26 -5.84 6.64 -3.96
C ASP A 26 -4.30 6.76 -3.97
N ALA A 27 -3.69 6.29 -2.86
CA ALA A 27 -2.23 6.32 -2.68
C ALA A 27 -1.52 5.14 -3.36
N ILE A 28 -2.27 4.20 -3.95
CA ILE A 28 -1.71 2.99 -4.57
C ILE A 28 -1.67 3.18 -6.08
N TYR A 29 -0.47 3.08 -6.65
CA TYR A 29 -0.25 3.20 -8.09
C TYR A 29 0.54 2.00 -8.60
N GLU A 30 0.51 1.75 -9.91
CA GLU A 30 1.27 0.67 -10.53
C GLU A 30 2.52 1.26 -11.19
N GLU A 31 3.69 0.70 -10.87
CA GLU A 31 4.97 1.10 -11.44
C GLU A 31 5.79 -0.16 -11.76
N ASN A 32 6.24 -0.29 -13.00
CA ASN A 32 7.01 -1.46 -13.45
C ASN A 32 6.34 -2.80 -13.13
N GLU A 33 5.04 -2.91 -13.42
CA GLU A 33 4.23 -4.12 -13.21
C GLU A 33 4.01 -4.53 -11.74
N LEU A 34 4.47 -3.70 -10.80
CA LEU A 34 4.27 -3.89 -9.36
C LEU A 34 3.42 -2.74 -8.80
N ALA A 35 2.55 -3.07 -7.85
CA ALA A 35 1.85 -2.04 -7.10
C ALA A 35 2.85 -1.37 -6.15
N LYS A 36 2.85 -0.04 -6.11
CA LYS A 36 3.60 0.82 -5.19
C LYS A 36 2.65 1.72 -4.41
N ILE A 37 3.10 2.17 -3.26
CA ILE A 37 2.33 3.01 -2.35
C ILE A 37 3.07 4.33 -2.17
N ASP A 38 2.36 5.43 -2.41
CA ASP A 38 2.87 6.78 -2.17
C ASP A 38 2.79 7.09 -0.67
N SER A 39 3.95 7.08 0.01
CA SER A 39 4.05 7.37 1.45
C SER A 39 3.66 8.81 1.83
N LYS A 40 3.67 9.74 0.86
CA LYS A 40 3.22 11.12 1.07
C LYS A 40 1.71 11.19 1.17
N LYS A 41 1.00 10.47 0.28
CA LYS A 41 -0.47 10.38 0.29
C LYS A 41 -1.01 9.38 1.30
N CYS A 42 -0.25 8.33 1.60
CA CYS A 42 -0.68 7.28 2.51
C CYS A 42 -0.90 7.85 3.93
N ILE A 43 -2.13 7.65 4.40
CA ILE A 43 -2.59 8.03 5.75
C ILE A 43 -2.47 6.86 6.75
N LEU A 44 -1.81 5.77 6.38
CA LEU A 44 -1.65 4.57 7.21
C LEU A 44 -2.97 3.98 7.73
N CYS A 45 -4.02 3.99 6.92
CA CYS A 45 -5.34 3.44 7.30
C CYS A 45 -5.40 1.91 7.37
N MET A 46 -4.32 1.20 6.98
CA MET A 46 -4.16 -0.26 6.97
C MET A 46 -5.17 -1.09 6.15
N LYS A 47 -6.21 -0.48 5.57
CA LYS A 47 -7.21 -1.17 4.73
C LYS A 47 -6.63 -2.02 3.59
N CYS A 48 -5.55 -1.55 2.97
CA CYS A 48 -4.91 -2.30 1.90
C CYS A 48 -4.22 -3.58 2.39
N ILE A 49 -3.76 -3.62 3.63
CA ILE A 49 -3.16 -4.80 4.26
C ILE A 49 -4.24 -5.85 4.50
N ASP A 50 -5.38 -5.44 5.07
CA ASP A 50 -6.50 -6.33 5.38
C ASP A 50 -7.10 -6.97 4.11
N GLU A 51 -7.24 -6.19 3.04
CA GLU A 51 -7.82 -6.65 1.77
C GLU A 51 -6.84 -7.49 0.94
N CYS A 52 -5.54 -7.44 1.24
CA CYS A 52 -4.55 -8.20 0.50
C CYS A 52 -4.52 -9.66 0.97
N THR A 53 -5.33 -10.51 0.35
CA THR A 53 -5.38 -11.96 0.65
C THR A 53 -4.01 -12.66 0.47
N ASN A 54 -3.15 -12.12 -0.41
CA ASN A 54 -1.81 -12.64 -0.66
C ASN A 54 -0.77 -12.19 0.40
N LYS A 55 -1.16 -11.34 1.36
CA LYS A 55 -0.26 -10.73 2.35
C LYS A 55 0.98 -10.08 1.71
N SER A 56 0.81 -9.56 0.51
CA SER A 56 1.86 -8.91 -0.29
C SER A 56 2.09 -7.46 0.12
N ILE A 57 1.34 -6.94 1.09
CA ILE A 57 1.44 -5.56 1.56
C ILE A 57 1.83 -5.60 3.02
N ILE A 58 2.98 -5.02 3.35
CA ILE A 58 3.56 -5.04 4.69
C ILE A 58 3.85 -3.62 5.17
N TYR A 59 3.64 -3.39 6.45
CA TYR A 59 4.06 -2.17 7.13
C TYR A 59 5.48 -2.36 7.66
N MET A 60 6.37 -1.40 7.37
CA MET A 60 7.72 -1.36 7.90
C MET A 60 7.88 -0.10 8.75
N GLU A 61 8.53 -0.26 9.90
CA GLU A 61 8.92 0.79 10.84
C GLU A 61 10.42 1.09 10.71
#